data_AF-A0A2D6MC43-F1
#
_entry.id   AF-A0A2D6MC43-F1
#
_cell.length_a   1.000
_cell.length_b   1.000
_cell.length_c   1.000
_cell.angle_alpha   90.00
_cell.angle_beta   90.00
_cell.angle_gamma   90.00
#
_symmetry.space_group_name_H-M   'P 1'
#
loop_
_entity.id
_entity.type
_entity.pdbx_description
1 polymer ?
#
loop_
_entity_poly.entity_id
_entity_poly.type
_entity_poly.pdbx_seq_one_letter_code
_entity_poly.pdbx_strand_id
1 'polypeptide(L)'
;MPTLNYESINTNTDVTTTRTLLHESIPLTGAIMSGTYGSEASEDNIKNYVHGMFQSVYDYPYLSSSANHIFDISLGYHSSSPFSSSANTQNAKKINMYTEFAQVLLGYTGSDNSVEIFESDIDFGDNDNQMDSCYFVNFSRLITKDQVKKGSFSMTIGTGSWLTPFDTNDNGSSNGTTSGSVIVITDASASETGGTNTRGNGGEYGVLYRRYGPNGTYTYSGLNGLKDNGVGVVFYQAGIAVLTSSLWDKMPDLPTGLPAVGGFYRRHSDGFIQSVSGAFTGSAISASCDALRHRIANLTFNNTTEINSTIYFCRAPHNKFNYSSNPTYISGSKIRVKSVSSDSPVSYVTTVGLYNASNELMAVAKLSEPLKKDPTNELTLRVRLDY
;
A
#
# COMPACT_ATOMS: atom_id res chain seq x y z
N MET A 1 29.65 -8.31 46.42
CA MET A 1 29.15 -8.02 45.06
C MET A 1 28.24 -6.80 45.12
N PRO A 2 28.23 -5.90 44.13
CA PRO A 2 27.29 -4.79 44.11
C PRO A 2 25.86 -5.34 44.19
N THR A 3 25.11 -4.93 45.20
CA THR A 3 23.71 -5.32 45.36
C THR A 3 22.88 -4.61 44.31
N LEU A 4 22.43 -5.34 43.29
CA LEU A 4 21.42 -4.88 42.34
C LEU A 4 20.05 -5.03 43.02
N ASN A 5 19.32 -3.92 43.14
CA ASN A 5 17.93 -3.95 43.56
C ASN A 5 17.04 -3.96 42.34
N TYR A 6 15.99 -4.76 42.41
CA TYR A 6 14.98 -4.87 41.37
C TYR A 6 13.65 -4.36 41.92
N GLU A 7 12.89 -3.66 41.08
CA GLU A 7 11.48 -3.40 41.34
C GLU A 7 10.66 -4.28 40.39
N SER A 8 9.68 -4.99 40.95
CA SER A 8 8.73 -5.74 40.13
C SER A 8 7.83 -4.75 39.39
N ILE A 9 7.71 -4.93 38.08
CA ILE A 9 6.77 -4.16 37.26
C ILE A 9 5.37 -4.73 37.48
N ASN A 10 4.40 -3.88 37.82
CA ASN A 10 3.00 -4.27 37.80
C ASN A 10 2.41 -4.05 36.41
N THR A 11 2.07 -5.12 35.70
CA THR A 11 1.55 -5.06 34.32
C THR A 11 0.26 -4.25 34.18
N ASN A 12 -0.53 -4.09 35.25
CA ASN A 12 -1.80 -3.37 35.21
C ASN A 12 -1.66 -1.85 35.38
N THR A 13 -0.56 -1.38 35.98
CA THR A 13 -0.39 0.05 36.35
C THR A 13 0.88 0.67 35.78
N ASP A 14 1.87 -0.14 35.45
CA ASP A 14 3.21 0.30 35.06
C ASP A 14 3.56 -0.07 33.62
N VAL A 15 2.66 -0.74 32.91
CA VAL A 15 2.81 -1.06 31.49
C VAL A 15 1.64 -0.46 30.73
N THR A 16 1.94 0.25 29.66
CA THR A 16 0.92 0.75 28.73
C THR A 16 1.40 0.52 27.32
N THR A 17 0.62 -0.22 26.55
CA THR A 17 0.87 -0.45 25.13
C THR A 17 0.12 0.59 24.31
N THR A 18 0.81 1.22 23.36
CA THR A 18 0.22 2.17 22.42
C THR A 18 0.60 1.78 21.01
N ARG A 19 -0.38 1.74 20.10
CA ARG A 19 -0.16 1.60 18.66
C ARG A 19 -0.24 2.98 18.03
N THR A 20 0.79 3.36 17.30
CA THR A 20 0.80 4.63 16.55
C THR A 20 0.87 4.31 15.06
N LEU A 21 0.00 4.93 14.27
CA LEU A 21 0.03 4.84 12.82
C LEU A 21 0.80 6.05 12.29
N LEU A 22 1.87 5.80 11.54
CA LEU A 22 2.60 6.82 10.80
C LEU A 22 2.21 6.74 9.33
N HIS A 23 1.99 7.89 8.70
CA HIS A 23 1.65 7.96 7.28
C HIS A 23 2.71 8.73 6.51
N GLU A 24 3.18 8.14 5.41
CA GLU A 24 4.06 8.78 4.44
C GLU A 24 3.36 8.88 3.09
N SER A 25 3.51 10.00 2.39
CA SER A 25 2.95 10.18 1.06
C SER A 25 3.88 9.56 0.01
N ILE A 26 3.31 8.72 -0.85
CA ILE A 26 3.99 8.00 -1.92
C ILE A 26 3.49 8.54 -3.27
N PRO A 27 4.18 9.53 -3.86
CA PRO A 27 3.89 9.98 -5.21
C PRO A 27 4.70 9.18 -6.24
N LEU A 28 4.01 8.45 -7.11
CA LEU A 28 4.58 7.76 -8.26
C LEU A 28 4.11 8.47 -9.53
N THR A 29 5.04 9.07 -10.25
CA THR A 29 4.75 9.79 -11.50
C THR A 29 4.79 8.83 -12.69
N GLY A 30 4.00 9.12 -13.72
CA GLY A 30 3.96 8.35 -14.96
C GLY A 30 5.32 8.24 -15.65
N ALA A 31 6.25 9.16 -15.37
CA ALA A 31 7.62 9.09 -15.85
C ALA A 31 8.36 7.82 -15.39
N ILE A 32 8.14 7.33 -14.17
CA ILE A 32 8.72 6.06 -13.71
C ILE A 32 8.00 4.86 -14.36
N MET A 33 6.74 5.06 -14.73
CA MET A 33 5.90 4.01 -15.29
C MET A 33 6.05 3.87 -16.80
N SER A 34 6.52 4.90 -17.50
CA SER A 34 6.61 4.97 -18.96
C SER A 34 7.63 6.04 -19.39
N GLY A 35 8.56 5.67 -20.29
CA GLY A 35 9.28 6.59 -21.18
C GLY A 35 10.53 7.26 -20.63
N THR A 36 10.89 7.08 -19.36
CA THR A 36 12.10 7.70 -18.77
C THR A 36 13.37 6.90 -19.02
N TYR A 37 13.32 5.57 -18.92
CA TYR A 37 14.50 4.69 -19.02
C TYR A 37 14.55 3.90 -20.32
N GLY A 38 14.15 4.55 -21.42
CA GLY A 38 14.14 3.97 -22.75
C GLY A 38 12.88 4.34 -23.51
N SER A 39 12.73 3.75 -24.69
CA SER A 39 11.50 3.84 -25.47
C SER A 39 10.56 2.70 -25.07
N GLU A 40 9.26 3.00 -24.94
CA GLU A 40 8.18 2.03 -24.68
C GLU A 40 8.38 0.66 -25.34
N ALA A 41 8.23 -0.42 -24.56
CA ALA A 41 8.53 -1.84 -24.87
C ALA A 41 10.03 -2.24 -24.89
N SER A 42 10.94 -1.29 -24.66
CA SER A 42 12.38 -1.51 -24.45
C SER A 42 12.89 -0.57 -23.34
N GLU A 43 12.19 -0.57 -22.21
CA GLU A 43 12.53 0.23 -21.04
C GLU A 43 13.34 -0.59 -20.06
N ASP A 44 14.49 -0.06 -19.65
CA ASP A 44 15.45 -0.78 -18.82
C ASP A 44 14.96 -0.98 -17.37
N ASN A 45 13.96 -0.21 -16.93
CA ASN A 45 13.34 -0.33 -15.60
C ASN A 45 12.11 -1.26 -15.59
N ILE A 46 11.74 -1.82 -16.75
CA ILE A 46 10.59 -2.70 -16.89
C ILE A 46 11.06 -4.13 -17.14
N LYS A 47 10.65 -5.05 -16.28
CA LYS A 47 11.03 -6.45 -16.38
C LYS A 47 9.86 -7.30 -16.87
N ASN A 48 10.04 -7.87 -18.06
CA ASN A 48 9.17 -8.92 -18.60
C ASN A 48 9.76 -10.29 -18.28
N TYR A 49 8.96 -11.17 -17.71
CA TYR A 49 9.40 -12.53 -17.35
C TYR A 49 9.11 -13.52 -18.47
N VAL A 50 9.92 -14.58 -18.55
CA VAL A 50 9.78 -15.64 -19.58
C VAL A 50 8.42 -16.33 -19.51
N HIS A 51 7.81 -16.46 -18.32
CA HIS A 51 6.47 -17.03 -18.18
C HIS A 51 5.36 -16.12 -18.73
N GLY A 52 5.61 -14.81 -18.88
CA GLY A 52 4.72 -13.84 -19.52
C GLY A 52 3.37 -13.66 -18.82
N MET A 53 3.35 -13.70 -17.48
CA MET A 53 2.11 -13.62 -16.68
C MET A 53 1.93 -12.30 -15.95
N PHE A 54 3.00 -11.54 -15.78
CA PHE A 54 2.97 -10.19 -15.22
C PHE A 54 4.23 -9.45 -15.67
N GLN A 55 4.25 -8.15 -15.41
CA GLN A 55 5.34 -7.24 -15.68
C GLN A 55 5.67 -6.47 -14.40
N SER A 56 6.96 -6.36 -14.06
CA SER A 56 7.41 -5.61 -12.88
C SER A 56 7.96 -4.24 -13.27
N VAL A 57 7.64 -3.22 -12.48
CA VAL A 57 8.13 -1.85 -12.62
C VAL A 57 9.10 -1.52 -11.50
N TYR A 58 10.26 -0.99 -11.86
CA TYR A 58 11.31 -0.54 -10.95
C TYR A 58 11.51 0.98 -11.05
N ASP A 59 12.02 1.59 -9.97
CA ASP A 59 12.39 3.01 -9.94
C ASP A 59 13.66 3.35 -10.75
N TYR A 60 14.45 2.33 -11.08
CA TYR A 60 15.70 2.40 -11.82
C TYR A 60 15.84 1.16 -12.72
N PRO A 61 16.75 1.14 -13.72
CA PRO A 61 17.05 -0.05 -14.49
C PRO A 61 17.18 -1.32 -13.64
N TYR A 62 16.39 -2.36 -13.94
CA TYR A 62 16.18 -3.50 -13.03
C TYR A 62 17.44 -4.38 -12.83
N LEU A 63 18.47 -4.19 -13.65
CA LEU A 63 19.79 -4.84 -13.49
C LEU A 63 20.71 -4.08 -12.51
N SER A 64 20.34 -2.87 -12.11
CA SER A 64 21.09 -2.07 -11.15
C SER A 64 20.89 -2.59 -9.74
N SER A 65 21.96 -2.58 -8.94
CA SER A 65 21.91 -2.93 -7.52
C SER A 65 21.07 -1.96 -6.68
N SER A 66 20.80 -0.77 -7.20
CA SER A 66 20.02 0.27 -6.52
C SER A 66 18.54 0.29 -6.95
N ALA A 67 18.13 -0.60 -7.85
CA ALA A 67 16.76 -0.65 -8.34
C ALA A 67 15.84 -1.30 -7.30
N ASN A 68 14.81 -0.56 -6.90
CA ASN A 68 13.76 -1.04 -6.04
C ASN A 68 12.53 -1.42 -6.86
N HIS A 69 11.93 -2.55 -6.49
CA HIS A 69 10.65 -2.97 -7.05
C HIS A 69 9.51 -2.12 -6.50
N ILE A 70 8.71 -1.54 -7.39
CA ILE A 70 7.64 -0.61 -7.03
C ILE A 70 6.28 -1.30 -7.09
N PHE A 71 5.93 -1.90 -8.22
CA PHE A 71 4.70 -2.69 -8.37
C PHE A 71 4.80 -3.67 -9.54
N ASP A 72 3.88 -4.65 -9.54
CA ASP A 72 3.63 -5.55 -10.65
C ASP A 72 2.29 -5.24 -11.31
N ILE A 73 2.22 -5.40 -12.64
CA ILE A 73 0.98 -5.33 -13.40
C ILE A 73 0.71 -6.69 -14.04
N SER A 74 -0.55 -7.13 -13.93
CA SER A 74 -1.10 -8.24 -14.70
C SER A 74 -2.52 -7.90 -15.16
N LEU A 75 -3.11 -8.79 -15.94
CA LEU A 75 -4.52 -8.74 -16.32
C LEU A 75 -5.09 -10.14 -16.48
N GLY A 76 -6.40 -10.22 -16.35
CA GLY A 76 -7.15 -11.45 -16.53
C GLY A 76 -8.63 -11.19 -16.67
N TYR A 77 -9.36 -12.25 -16.98
CA TYR A 77 -10.81 -12.23 -17.01
C TYR A 77 -11.37 -13.52 -16.46
N HIS A 78 -12.58 -13.43 -15.91
CA HIS A 78 -13.31 -14.58 -15.43
C HIS A 78 -13.70 -15.51 -16.59
N SER A 79 -13.93 -16.79 -16.27
CA SER A 79 -14.30 -17.81 -17.26
C SER A 79 -15.67 -17.55 -17.93
N SER A 80 -16.57 -16.83 -17.26
CA SER A 80 -17.86 -16.39 -17.82
C SER A 80 -17.76 -15.16 -18.73
N SER A 81 -16.64 -14.46 -18.73
CA SER A 81 -16.44 -13.27 -19.58
C SER A 81 -16.60 -13.64 -21.06
N PRO A 82 -17.23 -12.81 -21.89
CA PRO A 82 -17.29 -13.04 -23.35
C PRO A 82 -15.92 -13.26 -23.99
N PHE A 83 -14.85 -12.69 -23.39
CA PHE A 83 -13.48 -12.84 -23.85
C PHE A 83 -12.92 -14.26 -23.68
N SER A 84 -13.45 -15.08 -22.77
CA SER A 84 -12.94 -16.45 -22.51
C SER A 84 -13.09 -17.39 -23.71
N SER A 85 -14.06 -17.10 -24.57
CA SER A 85 -14.39 -17.90 -25.76
C SER A 85 -13.53 -17.57 -27.00
N SER A 86 -12.71 -16.51 -26.93
CA SER A 86 -11.95 -16.04 -28.10
C SER A 86 -10.62 -16.77 -28.30
N ALA A 87 -10.19 -16.88 -29.56
CA ALA A 87 -8.95 -17.56 -29.96
C ALA A 87 -7.74 -16.69 -29.61
N ASN A 88 -7.32 -16.77 -28.35
CA ASN A 88 -6.43 -15.79 -27.74
C ASN A 88 -5.03 -16.34 -27.43
N THR A 89 -4.04 -15.48 -27.62
CA THR A 89 -2.69 -15.70 -27.08
C THR A 89 -2.78 -15.74 -25.55
N GLN A 90 -2.38 -16.86 -24.94
CA GLN A 90 -2.36 -17.06 -23.48
C GLN A 90 -3.73 -17.07 -22.77
N ASN A 91 -4.82 -17.46 -23.45
CA ASN A 91 -6.19 -17.52 -22.87
C ASN A 91 -6.24 -18.17 -21.48
N ALA A 92 -5.70 -19.40 -21.37
CA ALA A 92 -5.69 -20.16 -20.11
C ALA A 92 -4.93 -19.42 -19.00
N LYS A 93 -3.85 -18.69 -19.32
CA LYS A 93 -3.10 -17.91 -18.33
C LYS A 93 -3.92 -16.72 -17.84
N LYS A 94 -4.64 -16.01 -18.72
CA LYS A 94 -5.48 -14.86 -18.33
C LYS A 94 -6.62 -15.27 -17.41
N ILE A 95 -7.26 -16.42 -17.68
CA ILE A 95 -8.29 -17.00 -16.79
C ILE A 95 -7.68 -17.40 -15.44
N ASN A 96 -6.52 -18.08 -15.45
CA ASN A 96 -5.84 -18.47 -14.22
C ASN A 96 -5.40 -17.26 -13.39
N MET A 97 -4.90 -16.18 -14.01
CA MET A 97 -4.51 -14.97 -13.29
C MET A 97 -5.68 -14.30 -12.59
N TYR A 98 -6.80 -14.13 -13.28
CA TYR A 98 -8.01 -13.60 -12.65
C TYR A 98 -8.45 -14.47 -11.47
N THR A 99 -8.49 -15.78 -11.68
CA THR A 99 -8.93 -16.76 -10.68
C THR A 99 -8.01 -16.75 -9.45
N GLU A 100 -6.69 -16.67 -9.65
CA GLU A 100 -5.72 -16.61 -8.55
C GLU A 100 -5.86 -15.33 -7.72
N PHE A 101 -5.97 -14.16 -8.36
CA PHE A 101 -6.21 -12.91 -7.63
C PHE A 101 -7.53 -12.94 -6.87
N ALA A 102 -8.60 -13.43 -7.49
CA ALA A 102 -9.89 -13.56 -6.84
C ALA A 102 -9.85 -14.53 -5.65
N GLN A 103 -9.17 -15.67 -5.78
CA GLN A 103 -8.99 -16.63 -4.67
C GLN A 103 -8.19 -16.05 -3.50
N VAL A 104 -7.11 -15.33 -3.78
CA VAL A 104 -6.26 -14.75 -2.73
C VAL A 104 -6.97 -13.60 -2.02
N LEU A 105 -7.70 -12.76 -2.76
CA LEU A 105 -8.26 -11.51 -2.24
C LEU A 105 -9.68 -11.64 -1.72
N LEU A 106 -10.53 -12.40 -2.39
CA LEU A 106 -11.94 -12.56 -2.05
C LEU A 106 -12.22 -13.92 -1.39
N GLY A 107 -11.48 -14.96 -1.77
CA GLY A 107 -11.67 -16.31 -1.25
C GLY A 107 -12.75 -17.08 -2.01
N TYR A 108 -13.40 -18.02 -1.31
CA TYR A 108 -14.47 -18.84 -1.84
C TYR A 108 -15.81 -18.43 -1.25
N THR A 109 -16.87 -18.54 -2.06
CA THR A 109 -18.23 -18.12 -1.72
C THR A 109 -19.24 -19.24 -1.97
N GLY A 110 -20.41 -19.13 -1.33
CA GLY A 110 -21.54 -20.04 -1.50
C GLY A 110 -21.33 -21.47 -0.99
N SER A 111 -22.36 -22.31 -1.15
CA SER A 111 -22.31 -23.75 -0.80
C SER A 111 -21.46 -24.57 -1.77
N ASP A 112 -21.24 -24.05 -2.98
CA ASP A 112 -20.58 -24.75 -4.08
C ASP A 112 -19.06 -24.49 -4.11
N ASN A 113 -18.56 -23.67 -3.16
CA ASN A 113 -17.15 -23.33 -2.99
C ASN A 113 -16.54 -22.77 -4.29
N SER A 114 -17.29 -21.90 -4.97
CA SER A 114 -16.85 -21.18 -6.16
C SER A 114 -15.99 -19.98 -5.77
N VAL A 115 -15.09 -19.58 -6.66
CA VAL A 115 -14.30 -18.36 -6.47
C VAL A 115 -15.22 -17.16 -6.64
N GLU A 116 -15.14 -16.21 -5.71
CA GLU A 116 -15.93 -14.98 -5.76
C GLU A 116 -15.46 -14.09 -6.92
N ILE A 117 -16.39 -13.41 -7.59
CA ILE A 117 -16.08 -12.51 -8.70
C ILE A 117 -15.87 -11.10 -8.12
N PHE A 118 -14.95 -10.33 -8.72
CA PHE A 118 -14.78 -8.94 -8.28
C PHE A 118 -16.03 -8.12 -8.61
N GLU A 119 -16.48 -7.29 -7.68
CA GLU A 119 -17.63 -6.40 -7.87
C GLU A 119 -17.24 -4.97 -7.53
N SER A 120 -17.91 -4.02 -8.18
CA SER A 120 -17.52 -2.62 -8.11
C SER A 120 -18.34 -1.78 -7.14
N ASP A 121 -19.18 -2.38 -6.30
CA ASP A 121 -20.05 -1.68 -5.35
C ASP A 121 -20.07 -2.28 -3.93
N ILE A 122 -19.13 -3.18 -3.63
CA ILE A 122 -18.90 -3.77 -2.30
C ILE A 122 -20.00 -4.76 -1.84
N ASP A 123 -21.04 -5.03 -2.64
CA ASP A 123 -22.18 -5.88 -2.24
C ASP A 123 -22.29 -7.22 -2.97
N PHE A 124 -21.59 -8.24 -2.46
CA PHE A 124 -21.68 -9.62 -2.95
C PHE A 124 -23.04 -10.32 -2.76
N GLY A 125 -24.05 -9.64 -2.23
CA GLY A 125 -25.37 -10.20 -2.00
C GLY A 125 -26.30 -10.16 -3.21
N ASP A 126 -26.07 -9.23 -4.15
CA ASP A 126 -26.97 -8.98 -5.27
C ASP A 126 -26.42 -9.46 -6.63
N ASN A 127 -25.11 -9.79 -6.70
CA ASN A 127 -24.43 -10.26 -7.90
C ASN A 127 -24.64 -9.31 -9.09
N ASP A 128 -24.76 -8.01 -8.81
CA ASP A 128 -24.77 -6.95 -9.81
C ASP A 128 -23.38 -6.27 -9.88
N ASN A 129 -23.11 -5.49 -10.93
CA ASN A 129 -21.83 -4.76 -11.10
C ASN A 129 -20.53 -5.60 -11.07
N GLN A 130 -20.60 -6.85 -11.57
CA GLN A 130 -19.45 -7.75 -11.68
C GLN A 130 -18.38 -7.22 -12.65
N MET A 131 -17.12 -7.36 -12.25
CA MET A 131 -15.94 -7.00 -13.00
C MET A 131 -15.34 -8.25 -13.64
N ASP A 132 -15.86 -8.63 -14.80
CA ASP A 132 -15.45 -9.84 -15.52
C ASP A 132 -14.05 -9.77 -16.14
N SER A 133 -13.51 -8.56 -16.33
CA SER A 133 -12.21 -8.33 -16.95
C SER A 133 -11.47 -7.20 -16.24
N CYS A 134 -10.33 -7.55 -15.67
CA CYS A 134 -9.60 -6.68 -14.75
C CYS A 134 -8.11 -6.54 -15.10
N TYR A 135 -7.58 -5.37 -14.79
CA TYR A 135 -6.16 -5.16 -14.55
C TYR A 135 -5.87 -5.25 -13.06
N PHE A 136 -4.74 -5.84 -12.73
CA PHE A 136 -4.25 -6.01 -11.37
C PHE A 136 -2.95 -5.24 -11.22
N VAL A 137 -2.90 -4.33 -10.24
CA VAL A 137 -1.70 -3.57 -9.88
C VAL A 137 -1.33 -3.94 -8.45
N ASN A 138 -0.22 -4.66 -8.28
CA ASN A 138 0.25 -5.15 -6.98
C ASN A 138 1.44 -4.32 -6.50
N PHE A 139 1.24 -3.50 -5.47
CA PHE A 139 2.27 -2.63 -4.92
C PHE A 139 3.22 -3.39 -4.00
N SER A 140 4.51 -3.11 -4.15
CA SER A 140 5.56 -3.68 -3.30
C SER A 140 5.38 -3.26 -1.84
N ARG A 141 5.61 -4.19 -0.91
CA ARG A 141 5.63 -3.89 0.54
C ARG A 141 6.70 -2.86 0.93
N LEU A 142 7.70 -2.64 0.08
CA LEU A 142 8.67 -1.57 0.29
C LEU A 142 7.99 -0.19 0.35
N ILE A 143 6.99 0.04 -0.52
CA ILE A 143 6.28 1.31 -0.64
C ILE A 143 5.00 1.36 0.20
N THR A 144 4.25 0.25 0.30
CA THR A 144 3.00 0.20 1.09
C THR A 144 3.23 -0.03 2.58
N LYS A 145 4.42 -0.51 2.97
CA LYS A 145 4.75 -0.88 4.36
C LYS A 145 3.77 -1.94 4.89
N ASP A 146 2.94 -1.57 5.86
CA ASP A 146 1.93 -2.46 6.44
C ASP A 146 0.61 -2.39 5.67
N GLN A 147 0.20 -1.21 5.20
CA GLN A 147 -1.00 -1.03 4.40
C GLN A 147 -1.04 0.31 3.67
N VAL A 148 -1.83 0.39 2.59
CA VAL A 148 -2.26 1.66 2.01
C VAL A 148 -3.28 2.30 2.95
N LYS A 149 -3.14 3.60 3.23
CA LYS A 149 -4.09 4.35 4.04
C LYS A 149 -5.42 4.51 3.29
N LYS A 150 -6.52 4.14 3.94
CA LYS A 150 -7.89 4.31 3.43
C LYS A 150 -8.20 5.78 3.10
N GLY A 151 -8.87 6.00 1.97
CA GLY A 151 -9.27 7.32 1.49
C GLY A 151 -8.13 8.17 0.94
N SER A 152 -6.93 7.60 0.77
CA SER A 152 -5.76 8.32 0.26
C SER A 152 -5.35 7.92 -1.15
N PHE A 153 -5.91 6.83 -1.68
CA PHE A 153 -5.53 6.31 -2.99
C PHE A 153 -6.12 7.18 -4.10
N SER A 154 -5.27 7.57 -5.03
CA SER A 154 -5.65 8.31 -6.22
C SER A 154 -4.76 7.91 -7.39
N MET A 155 -5.37 7.53 -8.51
CA MET A 155 -4.66 7.23 -9.75
C MET A 155 -5.26 8.08 -10.88
N THR A 156 -4.39 8.74 -11.63
CA THR A 156 -4.74 9.54 -12.80
C THR A 156 -4.43 8.74 -14.05
N ILE A 157 -5.44 8.48 -14.87
CA ILE A 157 -5.39 7.63 -16.05
C ILE A 157 -5.85 8.41 -17.28
N GLY A 158 -5.18 8.21 -18.41
CA GLY A 158 -5.61 8.71 -19.71
C GLY A 158 -6.54 7.73 -20.42
N THR A 159 -7.68 8.21 -20.94
CA THR A 159 -8.57 7.44 -21.81
C THR A 159 -8.52 7.88 -23.27
N GLY A 160 -7.47 8.58 -23.68
CA GLY A 160 -7.25 8.90 -25.08
C GLY A 160 -6.65 7.75 -25.86
N SER A 161 -6.35 8.04 -27.12
CA SER A 161 -5.70 7.09 -28.01
C SER A 161 -4.30 6.66 -27.54
N TRP A 162 -3.68 5.65 -28.16
CA TRP A 162 -2.27 5.31 -27.90
C TRP A 162 -1.30 6.48 -28.16
N LEU A 163 -1.53 7.27 -29.23
CA LEU A 163 -0.65 8.38 -29.58
C LEU A 163 -0.82 9.58 -28.64
N THR A 164 -2.04 9.76 -28.13
CA THR A 164 -2.44 10.91 -27.32
C THR A 164 -3.24 10.45 -26.09
N PRO A 165 -2.64 9.68 -25.17
CA PRO A 165 -3.35 9.06 -24.04
C PRO A 165 -4.01 10.09 -23.11
N PHE A 166 -3.41 11.28 -22.97
CA PHE A 166 -3.82 12.33 -22.03
C PHE A 166 -4.38 13.59 -22.71
N ASP A 167 -4.58 13.58 -24.03
CA ASP A 167 -5.08 14.77 -24.73
C ASP A 167 -6.57 14.97 -24.44
N THR A 168 -6.91 16.16 -23.93
CA THR A 168 -8.26 16.58 -23.54
C THR A 168 -8.96 17.40 -24.63
N ASN A 169 -8.32 17.63 -25.78
CA ASN A 169 -8.86 18.50 -26.82
C ASN A 169 -9.98 17.82 -27.59
N ASP A 170 -11.21 18.09 -27.16
CA ASP A 170 -12.48 17.84 -27.88
C ASP A 170 -12.68 18.82 -29.05
N ASN A 171 -11.59 19.33 -29.64
CA ASN A 171 -11.63 20.36 -30.69
C ASN A 171 -11.85 19.72 -32.06
N GLY A 172 -13.00 19.06 -32.24
CA GLY A 172 -13.59 18.73 -33.55
C GLY A 172 -12.60 18.44 -34.66
N SER A 173 -11.57 17.62 -34.40
CA SER A 173 -10.54 17.32 -35.38
C SER A 173 -11.23 16.57 -36.50
N SER A 174 -11.36 17.23 -37.65
CA SER A 174 -11.75 16.66 -38.93
C SER A 174 -10.76 15.59 -39.42
N ASN A 175 -9.78 15.22 -38.59
CA ASN A 175 -8.78 14.19 -38.80
C ASN A 175 -8.80 13.14 -37.67
N GLY A 176 -9.98 12.71 -37.21
CA GLY A 176 -10.17 11.43 -36.51
C GLY A 176 -9.34 11.19 -35.23
N THR A 177 -8.73 12.22 -34.63
CA THR A 177 -8.07 12.12 -33.33
C THR A 177 -9.14 12.10 -32.26
N THR A 178 -9.37 10.91 -31.73
CA THR A 178 -10.44 10.56 -30.80
C THR A 178 -10.22 11.17 -29.43
N SER A 179 -11.20 11.93 -28.94
CA SER A 179 -11.19 12.65 -27.66
C SER A 179 -10.92 11.72 -26.47
N GLY A 180 -9.72 11.82 -25.92
CA GLY A 180 -9.39 11.28 -24.61
C GLY A 180 -9.84 12.21 -23.50
N SER A 181 -10.08 11.66 -22.31
CA SER A 181 -10.23 12.44 -21.09
C SER A 181 -9.24 11.93 -20.07
N VAL A 182 -8.68 12.83 -19.27
CA VAL A 182 -7.92 12.44 -18.08
C VAL A 182 -8.94 12.12 -16.99
N ILE A 183 -8.89 10.89 -16.51
CA ILE A 183 -9.73 10.40 -15.42
C ILE A 183 -8.88 10.34 -14.17
N VAL A 184 -9.43 10.78 -13.04
CA VAL A 184 -8.85 10.47 -11.73
C VAL A 184 -9.77 9.48 -11.05
N ILE A 185 -9.24 8.33 -10.63
CA ILE A 185 -9.95 7.35 -9.82
C ILE A 185 -9.45 7.46 -8.38
N THR A 186 -10.37 7.42 -7.42
CA THR A 186 -10.04 7.61 -6.00
C THR A 186 -10.88 6.71 -5.11
N ASP A 187 -10.37 6.34 -3.95
CA ASP A 187 -11.10 5.63 -2.89
C ASP A 187 -11.73 6.60 -1.87
N ALA A 188 -12.10 7.81 -2.28
CA ALA A 188 -12.49 8.89 -1.37
C ALA A 188 -13.69 8.60 -0.45
N SER A 189 -14.49 7.55 -0.74
CA SER A 189 -15.55 7.09 0.15
C SER A 189 -15.03 6.32 1.36
N ALA A 190 -13.80 5.80 1.29
CA ALA A 190 -13.20 4.95 2.31
C ALA A 190 -12.56 5.78 3.43
N SER A 191 -12.69 5.28 4.65
CA SER A 191 -12.11 5.84 5.86
C SER A 191 -11.89 4.73 6.89
N GLU A 192 -11.24 5.06 8.01
CA GLU A 192 -11.09 4.10 9.12
C GLU A 192 -12.43 3.68 9.74
N THR A 193 -13.52 4.44 9.53
CA THR A 193 -14.81 4.19 10.18
C THR A 193 -15.93 3.81 9.20
N GLY A 194 -15.66 3.71 7.90
CA GLY A 194 -16.69 3.38 6.91
C GLY A 194 -16.22 3.45 5.46
N GLY A 195 -17.08 2.98 4.55
CA GLY A 195 -16.81 2.97 3.11
C GLY A 195 -15.83 1.88 2.66
N THR A 196 -15.63 0.86 3.49
CA THR A 196 -14.81 -0.33 3.21
C THR A 196 -15.57 -1.60 3.61
N ASN A 197 -15.11 -2.75 3.10
CA ASN A 197 -15.66 -4.06 3.45
C ASN A 197 -14.52 -5.03 3.81
N THR A 198 -14.81 -5.93 4.74
CA THR A 198 -13.91 -6.90 5.37
C THR A 198 -14.15 -8.34 4.93
N ARG A 199 -15.09 -8.58 4.00
CA ARG A 199 -15.46 -9.93 3.55
C ARG A 199 -14.33 -10.67 2.83
N GLY A 200 -13.39 -9.95 2.21
CA GLY A 200 -12.29 -10.56 1.48
C GLY A 200 -11.16 -11.05 2.39
N ASN A 201 -10.51 -12.15 1.99
CA ASN A 201 -9.30 -12.67 2.64
C ASN A 201 -8.08 -11.75 2.47
N GLY A 202 -8.10 -10.86 1.47
CA GLY A 202 -7.05 -9.88 1.18
C GLY A 202 -6.98 -8.69 2.14
N GLY A 203 -7.81 -8.70 3.20
CA GLY A 203 -7.98 -7.60 4.12
C GLY A 203 -9.16 -6.71 3.75
N GLU A 204 -9.17 -5.51 4.34
CA GLU A 204 -10.18 -4.50 4.02
C GLU A 204 -9.95 -3.95 2.62
N TYR A 205 -11.05 -3.69 1.92
CA TYR A 205 -11.01 -3.08 0.60
C TYR A 205 -12.06 -2.00 0.44
N GLY A 206 -11.78 -1.05 -0.45
CA GLY A 206 -12.66 0.06 -0.79
C GLY A 206 -12.87 0.16 -2.30
N VAL A 207 -13.99 0.74 -2.73
CA VAL A 207 -14.30 0.96 -4.15
C VAL A 207 -13.61 2.20 -4.67
N LEU A 208 -13.10 2.09 -5.88
CA LEU A 208 -12.54 3.19 -6.65
C LEU A 208 -13.64 3.82 -7.46
N TYR A 209 -13.88 5.11 -7.23
CA TYR A 209 -14.84 5.90 -7.98
C TYR A 209 -14.13 6.85 -8.92
N ARG A 210 -14.78 7.10 -10.06
CA ARG A 210 -14.34 8.14 -10.98
C ARG A 210 -14.64 9.52 -10.40
N ARG A 211 -13.63 10.38 -10.42
CA ARG A 211 -13.74 11.80 -10.13
C ARG A 211 -13.96 12.54 -11.44
N TYR A 212 -15.05 13.30 -11.55
CA TYR A 212 -15.38 14.09 -12.73
C TYR A 212 -15.27 15.59 -12.41
N GLY A 213 -14.70 16.38 -13.33
CA GLY A 213 -14.79 17.83 -13.31
C GLY A 213 -13.70 18.56 -14.13
N PRO A 214 -14.02 19.70 -14.79
CA PRO A 214 -13.02 20.55 -15.41
C PRO A 214 -12.27 21.39 -14.36
N ASN A 215 -10.98 21.66 -14.59
CA ASN A 215 -10.17 22.63 -13.84
C ASN A 215 -10.37 22.62 -12.31
N GLY A 216 -9.99 21.52 -11.65
CA GLY A 216 -9.83 21.49 -10.19
C GLY A 216 -11.11 21.64 -9.36
N THR A 217 -12.30 21.65 -9.98
CA THR A 217 -13.57 21.50 -9.27
C THR A 217 -13.98 20.05 -9.34
N TYR A 218 -13.89 19.39 -8.20
CA TYR A 218 -13.97 17.95 -8.13
C TYR A 218 -15.31 17.51 -7.55
N THR A 219 -16.17 16.91 -8.36
CA THR A 219 -17.37 16.24 -7.86
C THR A 219 -17.10 14.74 -7.81
N TYR A 220 -17.16 14.18 -6.60
CA TYR A 220 -17.24 12.73 -6.45
C TYR A 220 -18.61 12.29 -6.94
N SER A 221 -18.65 11.50 -8.00
CA SER A 221 -19.90 10.81 -8.35
C SER A 221 -20.06 9.64 -7.39
N GLY A 222 -20.56 9.98 -6.21
CA GLY A 222 -20.75 9.07 -5.08
C GLY A 222 -21.55 9.71 -3.93
N LEU A 223 -21.94 10.98 -4.06
CA LEU A 223 -22.71 11.69 -3.04
C LEU A 223 -24.07 12.23 -3.52
N ASN A 224 -24.43 12.02 -4.79
CA ASN A 224 -25.73 12.45 -5.33
C ASN A 224 -26.35 11.42 -6.29
N GLY A 225 -27.14 10.50 -5.73
CA GLY A 225 -28.42 10.05 -6.31
C GLY A 225 -28.47 9.21 -7.58
N LEU A 226 -27.36 8.99 -8.29
CA LEU A 226 -27.27 8.02 -9.38
C LEU A 226 -26.12 7.06 -9.03
N LYS A 227 -26.38 5.75 -9.00
CA LYS A 227 -25.34 4.73 -8.81
C LYS A 227 -24.36 4.84 -10.00
N ASP A 228 -23.30 5.64 -9.86
CA ASP A 228 -22.14 5.48 -10.73
C ASP A 228 -21.43 4.22 -10.25
N ASN A 229 -21.46 3.19 -11.09
CA ASN A 229 -20.79 1.92 -10.84
C ASN A 229 -19.32 2.20 -10.53
N GLY A 230 -18.80 1.61 -9.44
CA GLY A 230 -17.37 1.69 -9.18
C GLY A 230 -16.57 1.19 -10.37
N VAL A 231 -15.35 1.67 -10.48
CA VAL A 231 -14.44 1.36 -11.59
C VAL A 231 -13.27 0.49 -11.15
N GLY A 232 -13.34 -0.04 -9.94
CA GLY A 232 -12.31 -0.87 -9.36
C GLY A 232 -12.45 -0.98 -7.85
N VAL A 233 -11.53 -1.74 -7.26
CA VAL A 233 -11.38 -1.90 -5.82
C VAL A 233 -9.91 -1.83 -5.43
N VAL A 234 -9.62 -1.36 -4.22
CA VAL A 234 -8.27 -1.37 -3.64
C VAL A 234 -8.29 -2.12 -2.32
N PHE A 235 -7.41 -3.13 -2.20
CA PHE A 235 -7.18 -3.90 -0.97
C PHE A 235 -6.02 -3.26 -0.20
N TYR A 236 -6.32 -2.73 0.98
CA TYR A 236 -5.39 -1.85 1.71
C TYR A 236 -4.20 -2.61 2.28
N GLN A 237 -4.44 -3.76 2.93
CA GLN A 237 -3.41 -4.58 3.56
C GLN A 237 -2.66 -5.42 2.52
N ALA A 238 -3.34 -5.93 1.49
CA ALA A 238 -2.67 -6.63 0.40
C ALA A 238 -1.83 -5.68 -0.46
N GLY A 239 -2.18 -4.39 -0.53
CA GLY A 239 -1.54 -3.43 -1.42
C GLY A 239 -1.84 -3.72 -2.89
N ILE A 240 -3.07 -4.13 -3.21
CA ILE A 240 -3.47 -4.49 -4.59
C ILE A 240 -4.64 -3.63 -5.03
N ALA A 241 -4.50 -2.97 -6.18
CA ALA A 241 -5.59 -2.31 -6.87
C ALA A 241 -6.08 -3.16 -8.05
N VAL A 242 -7.39 -3.36 -8.13
CA VAL A 242 -8.08 -4.08 -9.21
C VAL A 242 -8.90 -3.06 -9.99
N LEU A 243 -8.63 -2.94 -11.28
CA LEU A 243 -9.29 -1.96 -12.16
C LEU A 243 -10.10 -2.69 -13.22
N THR A 244 -11.34 -2.29 -13.44
CA THR A 244 -12.14 -2.88 -14.52
C THR A 244 -11.66 -2.39 -15.88
N SER A 245 -11.72 -3.25 -16.90
CA SER A 245 -11.44 -2.83 -18.28
C SER A 245 -12.44 -1.80 -18.80
N SER A 246 -13.64 -1.70 -18.20
CA SER A 246 -14.69 -0.78 -18.66
C SER A 246 -14.34 0.70 -18.50
N LEU A 247 -13.29 1.01 -17.75
CA LEU A 247 -12.66 2.34 -17.72
C LEU A 247 -12.34 2.89 -19.11
N TRP A 248 -12.12 2.02 -20.09
CA TRP A 248 -11.72 2.37 -21.45
C TRP A 248 -12.72 1.90 -22.52
N ASP A 249 -13.95 1.47 -22.17
CA ASP A 249 -14.95 0.98 -23.12
C ASP A 249 -15.48 2.06 -24.09
N LYS A 250 -15.36 3.35 -23.72
CA LYS A 250 -15.75 4.49 -24.58
C LYS A 250 -14.66 4.89 -25.58
N MET A 251 -13.61 4.08 -25.74
CA MET A 251 -12.65 4.25 -26.84
C MET A 251 -13.39 3.95 -28.15
N PRO A 252 -13.46 4.89 -29.10
CA PRO A 252 -14.14 4.64 -30.37
C PRO A 252 -13.46 3.51 -31.12
N ASP A 253 -14.27 2.58 -31.63
CA ASP A 253 -13.82 1.56 -32.56
C ASP A 253 -13.27 2.23 -33.83
N LEU A 254 -12.11 1.76 -34.31
CA LEU A 254 -11.49 2.32 -35.50
C LEU A 254 -12.36 2.00 -36.73
N PRO A 255 -12.76 2.98 -37.56
CA PRO A 255 -13.37 2.70 -38.85
C PRO A 255 -12.38 1.91 -39.71
N THR A 256 -12.84 0.83 -40.33
CA THR A 256 -12.04 0.06 -41.29
C THR A 256 -11.55 0.96 -42.44
N GLY A 257 -10.23 1.05 -42.63
CA GLY A 257 -9.63 1.67 -43.83
C GLY A 257 -9.01 3.08 -43.68
N LEU A 258 -8.98 3.69 -42.48
CA LEU A 258 -8.24 4.93 -42.24
C LEU A 258 -6.84 4.65 -41.66
N PRO A 259 -5.83 5.52 -41.91
CA PRO A 259 -4.49 5.37 -41.32
C PRO A 259 -4.55 5.62 -39.81
N ALA A 260 -4.90 4.59 -39.04
CA ALA A 260 -4.46 4.31 -37.67
C ALA A 260 -4.16 5.55 -36.78
N VAL A 261 -5.14 6.42 -36.60
CA VAL A 261 -5.15 7.43 -35.54
C VAL A 261 -6.10 6.95 -34.44
N GLY A 262 -5.64 5.99 -33.65
CA GLY A 262 -6.10 5.85 -32.27
C GLY A 262 -6.80 4.55 -31.86
N GLY A 263 -6.09 3.76 -31.06
CA GLY A 263 -6.68 2.68 -30.27
C GLY A 263 -5.90 2.44 -28.98
N PHE A 264 -6.25 1.39 -28.26
CA PHE A 264 -5.78 1.14 -26.90
C PHE A 264 -4.32 0.68 -26.84
N TYR A 265 -3.87 -0.13 -27.80
CA TYR A 265 -2.50 -0.64 -27.89
C TYR A 265 -1.80 -0.18 -29.19
N ARG A 266 -0.46 -0.13 -29.16
CA ARG A 266 0.39 0.18 -30.33
C ARG A 266 0.09 -0.80 -31.47
N ARG A 267 0.28 -0.36 -32.73
CA ARG A 267 0.25 -1.22 -33.93
C ARG A 267 0.95 -2.55 -33.63
N HIS A 268 0.19 -3.63 -33.64
CA HIS A 268 0.70 -4.99 -33.48
C HIS A 268 1.63 -5.32 -34.66
N SER A 269 2.42 -6.40 -34.58
CA SER A 269 3.39 -6.77 -35.63
C SER A 269 2.74 -7.10 -36.98
N ASP A 270 1.41 -7.28 -37.00
CA ASP A 270 0.56 -7.44 -38.17
C ASP A 270 0.03 -6.10 -38.74
N GLY A 271 0.33 -4.97 -38.10
CA GLY A 271 -0.05 -3.63 -38.54
C GLY A 271 -1.41 -3.14 -38.03
N PHE A 272 -2.16 -3.91 -37.23
CA PHE A 272 -3.48 -3.51 -36.72
C PHE A 272 -3.41 -2.84 -35.35
N ILE A 273 -4.29 -1.86 -35.11
CA ILE A 273 -4.50 -1.21 -33.80
C ILE A 273 -5.67 -1.91 -33.10
N GLN A 274 -5.52 -2.23 -31.81
CA GLN A 274 -6.54 -2.94 -31.03
C GLN A 274 -7.25 -2.01 -30.03
N SER A 275 -8.56 -2.22 -29.87
CA SER A 275 -9.35 -1.69 -28.75
C SER A 275 -8.97 -2.40 -27.44
N VAL A 276 -9.57 -2.00 -26.31
CA VAL A 276 -9.34 -2.64 -25.01
C VAL A 276 -9.73 -4.11 -25.07
N SER A 277 -10.87 -4.44 -25.68
CA SER A 277 -11.30 -5.82 -25.92
C SER A 277 -10.30 -6.57 -26.79
N GLY A 278 -9.73 -5.91 -27.81
CA GLY A 278 -8.61 -6.46 -28.59
C GLY A 278 -7.38 -6.78 -27.73
N ALA A 279 -7.00 -5.93 -26.78
CA ALA A 279 -5.89 -6.20 -25.87
C ALA A 279 -6.15 -7.42 -24.97
N PHE A 280 -7.38 -7.57 -24.48
CA PHE A 280 -7.77 -8.74 -23.67
C PHE A 280 -7.83 -10.04 -24.49
N THR A 281 -8.18 -9.96 -25.77
CA THR A 281 -8.36 -11.13 -26.64
C THR A 281 -7.11 -11.46 -27.46
N GLY A 282 -6.62 -10.54 -28.30
CA GLY A 282 -5.52 -10.81 -29.24
C GLY A 282 -4.10 -10.70 -28.65
N SER A 283 -3.87 -9.87 -27.62
CA SER A 283 -2.51 -9.50 -27.19
C SER A 283 -1.94 -10.38 -26.07
N ALA A 284 -0.61 -10.48 -25.99
CA ALA A 284 0.08 -11.07 -24.83
C ALA A 284 -0.09 -10.18 -23.58
N ILE A 285 0.01 -10.76 -22.38
CA ILE A 285 -0.20 -10.02 -21.13
C ILE A 285 0.76 -8.82 -21.03
N SER A 286 2.05 -8.99 -21.34
CA SER A 286 3.05 -7.91 -21.29
C SER A 286 2.68 -6.71 -22.17
N ALA A 287 2.14 -6.96 -23.37
CA ALA A 287 1.70 -5.91 -24.28
C ALA A 287 0.52 -5.10 -23.70
N SER A 288 -0.44 -5.78 -23.09
CA SER A 288 -1.55 -5.13 -22.40
C SER A 288 -1.11 -4.38 -21.13
N CYS A 289 -0.07 -4.85 -20.44
CA CYS A 289 0.56 -4.13 -19.33
C CYS A 289 1.23 -2.83 -19.81
N ASP A 290 1.95 -2.86 -20.94
CA ASP A 290 2.52 -1.65 -21.57
C ASP A 290 1.43 -0.64 -21.91
N ALA A 291 0.27 -1.10 -22.43
CA ALA A 291 -0.89 -0.24 -22.68
C ALA A 291 -1.43 0.45 -21.43
N LEU A 292 -1.49 -0.27 -20.31
CA LEU A 292 -1.91 0.31 -19.04
C LEU A 292 -0.89 1.35 -18.55
N ARG A 293 0.41 1.00 -18.55
CA ARG A 293 1.49 1.87 -18.07
C ARG A 293 1.56 3.20 -18.82
N HIS A 294 1.48 3.16 -20.15
CA HIS A 294 1.46 4.34 -21.01
C HIS A 294 0.27 5.29 -20.73
N ARG A 295 -0.73 4.81 -19.98
CA ARG A 295 -1.94 5.57 -19.61
C ARG A 295 -1.96 6.00 -18.16
N ILE A 296 -1.01 5.60 -17.32
CA ILE A 296 -0.96 6.08 -15.93
C ILE A 296 -0.14 7.37 -15.90
N ALA A 297 -0.80 8.50 -15.66
CA ALA A 297 -0.13 9.80 -15.51
C ALA A 297 0.49 9.96 -14.12
N ASN A 298 -0.26 9.58 -13.09
CA ASN A 298 0.17 9.69 -11.69
C ASN A 298 -0.54 8.64 -10.85
N LEU A 299 0.13 8.17 -9.82
CA LEU A 299 -0.42 7.33 -8.77
C LEU A 299 0.08 7.86 -7.43
N THR A 300 -0.84 8.16 -6.53
CA THR A 300 -0.52 8.71 -5.23
C THR A 300 -1.34 8.01 -4.16
N PHE A 301 -0.70 7.63 -3.07
CA PHE A 301 -1.38 7.15 -1.88
C PHE A 301 -0.51 7.45 -0.66
N ASN A 302 -1.09 7.41 0.53
CA ASN A 302 -0.31 7.42 1.75
C ASN A 302 -0.13 5.98 2.23
N ASN A 303 1.10 5.57 2.55
CA ASN A 303 1.31 4.31 3.25
C ASN A 303 0.96 4.45 4.73
N THR A 304 0.92 3.33 5.43
CA THR A 304 0.81 3.28 6.89
C THR A 304 1.88 2.35 7.42
N THR A 305 2.67 2.84 8.37
CA THR A 305 3.55 2.02 9.21
C THR A 305 2.98 1.98 10.62
N GLU A 306 2.85 0.79 11.16
CA GLU A 306 2.36 0.55 12.50
C GLU A 306 3.52 0.40 13.46
N ILE A 307 3.67 1.38 14.35
CA ILE A 307 4.68 1.33 15.40
C ILE A 307 4.00 0.84 16.67
N ASN A 308 4.40 -0.36 17.11
CA ASN A 308 3.97 -0.91 18.38
C ASN A 308 4.94 -0.46 19.47
N SER A 309 4.43 0.37 20.38
CA SER A 309 5.22 0.89 21.49
C SER A 309 4.70 0.31 22.79
N THR A 310 5.59 -0.26 23.60
CA THR A 310 5.31 -0.56 25.00
C THR A 310 6.00 0.48 25.88
N ILE A 311 5.22 1.16 26.71
CA ILE A 311 5.68 2.15 27.67
C ILE A 311 5.73 1.48 29.05
N TYR A 312 6.90 1.54 29.67
CA TYR A 312 7.13 1.11 31.04
C TYR A 312 7.27 2.34 31.95
N PHE A 313 6.51 2.36 33.04
CA PHE A 313 6.63 3.35 34.10
C PHE A 313 7.49 2.76 35.22
N CYS A 314 8.77 3.06 35.20
CA CYS A 314 9.70 2.62 36.23
C CYS A 314 9.61 3.58 37.42
N ARG A 315 8.92 3.14 38.48
CA ARG A 315 8.77 3.92 39.71
C ARG A 315 9.92 3.60 40.67
N ALA A 316 10.57 4.64 41.15
CA ALA A 316 11.55 4.61 42.23
C ALA A 316 10.97 5.38 43.43
N PRO A 317 10.28 4.68 44.35
CA PRO A 317 9.66 5.29 45.52
C PRO A 317 10.66 5.98 46.44
N HIS A 318 10.17 6.80 47.35
CA HIS A 318 11.02 7.58 48.27
C HIS A 318 11.92 6.67 49.14
N ASN A 319 11.48 5.45 49.49
CA ASN A 319 12.20 4.53 50.38
C ASN A 319 13.17 3.57 49.67
N LYS A 320 13.17 3.48 48.33
CA LYS A 320 14.02 2.57 47.55
C LYS A 320 15.03 3.33 46.69
N PHE A 321 16.07 2.62 46.21
CA PHE A 321 17.08 3.12 45.28
C PHE A 321 17.90 4.34 45.75
N ASN A 322 17.94 4.61 47.06
CA ASN A 322 18.70 5.73 47.65
C ASN A 322 20.19 5.41 47.85
N TYR A 323 20.72 4.34 47.26
CA TYR A 323 22.11 3.94 47.33
C TYR A 323 22.57 3.39 45.97
N SER A 324 23.86 3.50 45.69
CA SER A 324 24.45 3.11 44.41
C SER A 324 25.29 1.84 44.52
N SER A 325 25.28 1.03 43.47
CA SER A 325 26.20 -0.09 43.25
C SER A 325 27.57 0.35 42.71
N ASN A 326 27.79 1.64 42.50
CA ASN A 326 29.06 2.17 41.99
C ASN A 326 30.20 1.90 43.01
N PRO A 327 31.35 1.35 42.58
CA PRO A 327 32.53 1.15 43.44
C PRO A 327 33.06 2.41 44.14
N THR A 328 32.71 3.61 43.70
CA THR A 328 33.06 4.85 44.42
C THR A 328 32.23 5.06 45.70
N TYR A 329 31.14 4.31 45.87
CA TYR A 329 30.28 4.32 47.05
C TYR A 329 30.70 3.30 48.10
N ILE A 330 31.85 2.63 47.98
CA ILE A 330 32.36 1.73 49.03
C ILE A 330 33.57 2.34 49.73
N SER A 331 33.57 2.28 51.06
CA SER A 331 34.73 2.56 51.90
C SER A 331 34.97 1.36 52.80
N GLY A 332 36.03 0.59 52.51
CA GLY A 332 36.22 -0.75 53.07
C GLY A 332 35.06 -1.68 52.68
N SER A 333 34.44 -2.34 53.66
CA SER A 333 33.29 -3.24 53.44
C SER A 333 31.92 -2.58 53.66
N LYS A 334 31.85 -1.23 53.72
CA LYS A 334 30.61 -0.48 53.97
C LYS A 334 30.26 0.43 52.79
N ILE A 335 28.99 0.50 52.44
CA ILE A 335 28.48 1.43 51.42
C ILE A 335 28.41 2.84 52.04
N ARG A 336 29.24 3.76 51.54
CA ARG A 336 29.26 5.19 51.89
C ARG A 336 28.30 5.95 51.00
N VAL A 337 27.12 6.22 51.52
CA VAL A 337 26.09 7.05 50.85
C VAL A 337 26.01 8.48 51.41
N LYS A 338 26.79 8.76 52.47
CA LYS A 338 26.78 10.02 53.23
C LYS A 338 28.22 10.42 53.58
N SER A 339 28.48 11.74 53.62
CA SER A 339 29.75 12.28 54.08
C SER A 339 29.78 12.41 55.60
N VAL A 340 28.67 12.87 56.19
CA VAL A 340 28.41 12.94 57.64
C VAL A 340 27.21 12.05 57.98
N SER A 341 27.16 11.46 59.17
CA SER A 341 26.06 10.54 59.56
C SER A 341 24.66 11.18 59.52
N SER A 342 24.59 12.50 59.71
CA SER A 342 23.38 13.32 59.68
C SER A 342 22.83 13.59 58.27
N ASP A 343 23.63 13.43 57.21
CA ASP A 343 23.22 13.80 55.86
C ASP A 343 22.15 12.86 55.31
N SER A 344 21.33 13.30 54.36
CA SER A 344 20.50 12.39 53.59
C SER A 344 21.34 11.64 52.55
N PRO A 345 21.11 10.33 52.33
CA PRO A 345 21.81 9.59 51.29
C PRO A 345 21.38 10.11 49.91
N VAL A 346 22.35 10.33 49.02
CA VAL A 346 22.09 10.78 47.65
C VAL A 346 22.60 9.73 46.68
N SER A 347 21.78 9.38 45.68
CA SER A 347 22.17 8.53 44.55
C SER A 347 21.83 9.22 43.23
N TYR A 348 22.45 8.76 42.15
CA TYR A 348 22.15 9.25 40.80
C TYR A 348 21.76 8.06 39.93
N VAL A 349 20.58 8.15 39.32
CA VAL A 349 20.11 7.16 38.35
C VAL A 349 20.62 7.56 36.98
N THR A 350 21.34 6.66 36.31
CA THR A 350 21.90 6.89 34.96
C THR A 350 21.34 5.94 33.91
N THR A 351 20.85 4.78 34.34
CA THR A 351 20.47 3.69 33.46
C THR A 351 19.36 2.87 34.11
N VAL A 352 18.41 2.43 33.29
CA VAL A 352 17.32 1.52 33.67
C VAL A 352 17.51 0.23 32.89
N GLY A 353 17.52 -0.91 33.59
CA GLY A 353 17.60 -2.23 32.98
C GLY A 353 16.29 -2.99 33.15
N LEU A 354 15.81 -3.61 32.07
CA LEU A 354 14.67 -4.54 32.10
C LEU A 354 15.22 -5.96 32.20
N TYR A 355 14.75 -6.71 33.19
CA TYR A 355 15.18 -8.10 33.44
C TYR A 355 13.98 -9.05 33.36
N ASN A 356 14.21 -10.27 32.87
CA ASN A 356 13.19 -11.33 32.89
C ASN A 356 13.12 -12.05 34.25
N ALA A 357 12.20 -13.00 34.38
CA ALA A 357 12.01 -13.78 35.62
C ALA A 357 13.24 -14.62 36.04
N SER A 358 14.14 -14.90 35.10
CA SER A 358 15.41 -15.61 35.33
C SER A 358 16.58 -14.67 35.64
N ASN A 359 16.32 -13.37 35.83
CA ASN A 359 17.32 -12.30 36.01
C ASN A 359 18.24 -12.06 34.82
N GLU A 360 17.81 -12.39 33.60
CA GLU A 360 18.53 -12.07 32.37
C GLU A 360 18.13 -10.68 31.88
N LEU A 361 19.13 -9.89 31.48
CA LEU A 361 18.92 -8.53 30.99
C LEU A 361 18.32 -8.55 29.58
N MET A 362 17.12 -7.98 29.41
CA MET A 362 16.41 -7.91 28.13
C MET A 362 16.63 -6.58 27.41
N ALA A 363 16.64 -5.47 28.14
CA ALA A 363 16.78 -4.14 27.56
C ALA A 363 17.47 -3.17 28.52
N VAL A 364 18.13 -2.15 27.97
CA VAL A 364 18.81 -1.10 28.73
C VAL A 364 18.42 0.25 28.17
N ALA A 365 17.86 1.12 29.01
CA ALA A 365 17.62 2.52 28.69
C ALA A 365 18.65 3.39 29.41
N LYS A 366 19.33 4.27 28.67
CA LYS A 366 20.24 5.27 29.23
C LYS A 366 19.55 6.62 29.31
N LEU A 367 19.73 7.29 30.44
CA LEU A 367 19.25 8.66 30.62
C LEU A 367 20.23 9.64 29.97
N SER A 368 19.72 10.74 29.43
CA SER A 368 20.55 11.80 28.85
C SER A 368 21.42 12.49 29.89
N GLU A 369 20.94 12.55 31.13
CA GLU A 369 21.65 13.09 32.28
C GLU A 369 21.40 12.25 33.54
N PRO A 370 22.35 12.20 34.49
CA PRO A 370 22.16 11.52 35.76
C PRO A 370 21.08 12.22 36.61
N LEU A 371 20.02 11.50 36.98
CA LEU A 371 18.93 12.04 37.79
C LEU A 371 19.21 11.82 39.28
N LYS A 372 19.27 12.91 40.04
CA LYS A 372 19.47 12.87 41.49
C LYS A 372 18.25 12.27 42.20
N LYS A 373 18.50 11.32 43.10
CA LYS A 373 17.51 10.69 43.97
C LYS A 373 17.93 10.81 45.44
N ASP A 374 16.97 11.17 46.28
CA ASP A 374 17.09 11.22 47.73
C ASP A 374 15.83 10.60 48.38
N PRO A 375 15.83 10.35 49.70
CA PRO A 375 14.67 9.78 50.38
C PRO A 375 13.45 10.69 50.49
N THR A 376 13.55 11.95 50.06
CA THR A 376 12.45 12.91 50.11
C THR A 376 11.68 12.99 48.81
N ASN A 377 12.27 12.51 47.71
CA ASN A 377 11.69 12.59 46.38
C ASN A 377 11.33 11.19 45.83
N GLU A 378 10.26 11.13 45.05
CA GLU A 378 9.88 9.97 44.25
C GLU A 378 10.19 10.25 42.78
N LEU A 379 10.73 9.26 42.07
CA LEU A 379 11.06 9.40 40.66
C LEU A 379 10.24 8.39 39.86
N THR A 380 9.59 8.85 38.79
CA THR A 380 8.95 7.97 37.81
C THR A 380 9.58 8.21 36.46
N LEU A 381 10.17 7.16 35.89
CA LEU A 381 10.80 7.19 34.57
C LEU A 381 9.87 6.51 33.56
N ARG A 382 9.52 7.24 32.50
CA ARG A 382 8.77 6.71 31.38
C ARG A 382 9.76 6.20 30.32
N VAL A 383 9.90 4.88 30.22
CA VAL A 383 10.75 4.23 29.22
C VAL A 383 9.88 3.69 28.09
N ARG A 384 10.21 4.01 26.84
CA ARG A 384 9.50 3.53 25.66
C ARG A 384 10.34 2.47 24.95
N LEU A 385 9.71 1.35 24.64
CA LEU A 385 10.26 0.31 23.77
C LEU A 385 9.41 0.27 22.49
N ASP A 386 10.02 0.62 21.37
CA ASP A 386 9.40 0.57 20.04
C ASP A 386 9.91 -0.69 19.33
N TYR A 387 9.01 -1.47 18.70
CA TYR A 387 9.35 -2.70 17.99
C TYR A 387 8.47 -2.97 16.79
#